data_AF-A9UV19-F1
#
_entry.id   AF-A9UV19-F1
#
_cell.length_a   1.000
_cell.length_b   1.000
_cell.length_c   1.000
_cell.angle_alpha   90.00
_cell.angle_beta   90.00
_cell.angle_gamma   90.00
#
_symmetry.space_group_name_H-M   'P 1'
#
loop_
_entity.id
_entity.type
_entity.pdbx_description
1 polymer ?
#
loop_
_entity_poly.entity_id
_entity_poly.type
_entity_poly.pdbx_seq_one_letter_code
_entity_poly.pdbx_strand_id
1 'polypeptide(L)' 'AVAKHDYEARNDTELSFKRGDRLKIFDQPDLSWWTGELNGREGFIAAAYVTLE' A
#
# COMPACT_ATOMS: atom_id res chain seq x y z
N ALA A 1 8.31 -0.79 -2.99
CA ALA A 1 8.09 -0.47 -1.57
C ALA A 1 7.77 -1.76 -0.79
N VAL A 2 8.01 -1.80 0.52
CA VAL A 2 7.79 -2.99 1.35
C VAL A 2 6.91 -2.67 2.55
N ALA A 3 5.86 -3.47 2.77
CA ALA A 3 5.02 -3.39 3.96
C ALA A 3 5.79 -3.81 5.22
N LYS A 4 5.82 -2.95 6.23
CA LYS A 4 6.46 -3.22 7.53
C LYS A 4 5.47 -3.81 8.55
N HIS A 5 4.18 -3.63 8.31
CA HIS A 5 3.08 -4.13 9.12
C HIS A 5 1.95 -4.65 8.23
N ASP A 6 1.09 -5.51 8.80
CA ASP A 6 -0.17 -5.90 8.17
C ASP A 6 -1.13 -4.71 8.08
N TYR A 7 -1.90 -4.66 7.00
CA TYR A 7 -2.96 -3.68 6.81
C TYR A 7 -4.19 -4.35 6.21
N GLU A 8 -5.35 -4.08 6.79
CA GLU A 8 -6.64 -4.52 6.28
C GLU A 8 -7.37 -3.31 5.69
N ALA A 9 -7.71 -3.40 4.41
CA ALA A 9 -8.45 -2.39 3.67
C ALA A 9 -9.81 -2.13 4.34
N ARG A 10 -10.15 -0.85 4.49
CA ARG A 10 -11.42 -0.42 5.09
C ARG A 10 -12.57 -0.39 4.10
N ASN A 11 -12.24 -0.36 2.80
CA ASN A 11 -13.18 -0.35 1.68
C ASN A 11 -12.53 -0.99 0.44
N ASP A 12 -13.28 -1.06 -0.66
CA ASP A 12 -12.86 -1.68 -1.93
C ASP A 12 -11.83 -0.87 -2.72
N THR A 13 -11.63 0.41 -2.40
CA THR A 13 -10.61 1.27 -3.03
C THR A 13 -9.23 1.13 -2.41
N GLU A 14 -9.13 0.51 -1.23
CA GLU A 14 -7.87 0.30 -0.51
C GLU A 14 -7.32 -1.12 -0.73
N LEU A 15 -5.99 -1.25 -0.64
CA LEU A 15 -5.30 -2.53 -0.72
C LEU A 15 -5.02 -3.08 0.68
N SER A 16 -5.46 -4.32 0.93
CA SER A 16 -4.98 -5.12 2.05
C SER A 16 -3.62 -5.72 1.70
N PHE A 17 -2.70 -5.72 2.66
CA PHE A 17 -1.37 -6.29 2.49
C PHE A 17 -0.83 -6.83 3.80
N LYS A 18 0.13 -7.75 3.72
CA LYS A 18 0.80 -8.37 4.85
C LYS A 18 2.21 -7.84 5.02
N ARG A 19 2.73 -7.87 6.25
CA ARG A 19 4.13 -7.56 6.52
C ARG A 19 5.03 -8.38 5.59
N GLY A 20 5.93 -7.69 4.88
CA GLY A 20 6.84 -8.29 3.92
C GLY A 20 6.35 -8.24 2.47
N ASP A 21 5.09 -7.90 2.22
CA ASP A 21 4.59 -7.73 0.85
C ASP A 21 5.33 -6.61 0.13
N ARG A 22 5.62 -6.85 -1.14
CA ARG A 22 6.23 -5.87 -2.05
C ARG A 22 5.12 -5.19 -2.85
N LEU A 23 4.95 -3.90 -2.63
CA LEU A 23 3.98 -3.08 -3.35
C LEU A 23 4.68 -2.24 -4.41
N LYS A 24 4.04 -2.15 -5.58
CA LYS A 24 4.43 -1.23 -6.64
C LYS A 24 3.73 0.10 -6.37
N ILE A 25 4.50 1.17 -6.22
CA ILE A 25 3.94 2.52 -5.95
C ILE A 25 3.88 3.29 -7.27
N PHE A 26 2.75 3.94 -7.53
CA PHE A 26 2.53 4.77 -8.71
C PHE A 26 2.62 6.25 -8.37
N ASP A 27 1.91 6.69 -7.33
CA ASP A 27 1.89 8.08 -6.90
C ASP A 27 1.88 8.20 -5.37
N GLN A 28 2.42 9.31 -4.89
CA GLN A 28 2.59 9.64 -3.46
C GLN A 28 2.09 11.07 -3.21
N PRO A 29 0.78 11.34 -3.37
CA PRO A 29 0.24 12.69 -3.31
C PRO A 29 0.38 13.30 -1.91
N ASP A 30 0.40 12.48 -0.85
CA ASP A 30 0.62 12.90 0.52
C ASP A 30 1.24 11.78 1.40
N LEU A 31 1.36 12.06 2.71
CA LEU A 31 1.96 11.16 3.70
C LEU A 31 1.00 10.12 4.29
N SER A 32 -0.28 10.18 3.94
CA SER A 32 -1.33 9.29 4.44
C SER A 32 -1.60 8.16 3.45
N TRP A 33 -1.75 8.51 2.16
CA TRP A 33 -2.20 7.58 1.13
C TRP A 33 -1.39 7.68 -0.15
N TRP A 34 -0.91 6.52 -0.60
CA TRP A 34 -0.26 6.35 -1.89
C TRP A 34 -1.17 5.55 -2.82
N THR A 35 -0.97 5.67 -4.13
CA THR A 35 -1.59 4.76 -5.09
C THR A 35 -0.58 3.73 -5.54
N GLY A 36 -1.04 2.51 -5.78
CA GLY A 36 -0.16 1.44 -6.20
C GLY A 36 -0.90 0.15 -6.51
N GLU A 37 -0.11 -0.91 -6.63
CA GLU A 37 -0.58 -2.22 -7.03
C GLU A 37 0.03 -3.32 -6.13
N LEU A 38 -0.78 -4.31 -5.81
CA LEU A 38 -0.37 -5.58 -5.22
C LEU A 38 -1.12 -6.73 -5.89
N ASN A 39 -0.38 -7.72 -6.41
CA ASN A 39 -0.93 -8.92 -7.05
C ASN A 39 -1.95 -8.62 -8.17
N GLY A 40 -1.69 -7.60 -9.00
CA GLY A 40 -2.58 -7.18 -10.08
C GLY A 40 -3.81 -6.37 -9.66
N ARG A 41 -3.97 -6.07 -8.37
CA ARG A 41 -5.02 -5.16 -7.88
C ARG A 41 -4.43 -3.79 -7.59
N GLU A 42 -5.01 -2.77 -8.20
CA GLU A 42 -4.67 -1.37 -7.95
C GLU A 42 -5.56 -0.77 -6.86
N GLY A 43 -5.01 0.17 -6.08
CA GLY A 43 -5.76 0.88 -5.06
C GLY A 43 -4.89 1.75 -4.17
N PHE A 44 -5.51 2.26 -3.09
CA PHE A 44 -4.86 3.06 -2.08
C PHE A 44 -4.07 2.22 -1.08
N ILE A 45 -2.87 2.68 -0.75
CA ILE A 45 -1.93 2.05 0.17
C ILE A 45 -1.72 3.00 1.35
N ALA A 46 -1.89 2.50 2.57
CA ALA A 46 -1.64 3.26 3.78
C ALA A 46 -0.12 3.50 3.96
N ALA A 47 0.34 4.70 3.64
CA ALA A 47 1.76 5.05 3.58
C ALA A 47 2.49 4.82 4.92
N ALA A 48 1.82 5.05 6.04
CA ALA A 48 2.37 4.84 7.39
C ALA A 48 2.80 3.37 7.69
N TYR A 49 2.36 2.40 6.87
CA TYR A 49 2.64 0.97 7.04
C TYR A 49 3.74 0.46 6.10
N VAL A 50 4.23 1.33 5.21
CA VAL A 50 5.11 0.96 4.09
C VAL A 50 6.37 1.80 4.12
N THR A 51 7.48 1.21 3.68
CA THR A 51 8.76 1.91 3.48
C THR A 51 9.17 1.83 2.02
N LEU A 52 9.70 2.94 1.50
CA LEU A 52 10.38 3.01 0.21
C LEU A 52 11.82 2.53 0.45
N GLU A 53 12.14 1.35 -0.10
CA GLU A 53 13.52 0.87 -0.21
C GLU A 53 14.04 1.24 -1.61
#